data_AF-A0A3R6V8N3-F1
#
_entry.id   AF-A0A3R6V8N3-F1
#
_cell.length_a   1.000
_cell.length_b   1.000
_cell.length_c   1.000
_cell.angle_alpha   90.00
_cell.angle_beta   90.00
_cell.angle_gamma   90.00
#
_symmetry.space_group_name_H-M   'P 1'
#
loop_
_entity.id
_entity.type
_entity.pdbx_description
1 polymer ?
#
loop_
_entity_poly.entity_id
_entity_poly.type
_entity_poly.pdbx_seq_one_letter_code
_entity_poly.pdbx_strand_id
1 'polypeptide(L)'
;MFFFSRRKKKKDHDNIEDVVEKGTDEENLKGEISGNSEKYETYEKKDDGIRKQIEQEMLTQDKPVTTGKTDTIRFVRNNCEAIAENERQIAEAKKEYEKVTSYLTDIQHIDMAREDEYREIKDICKSILTLTQERSKYKNRNLTISDAQMRKFEPFEDELVDEIKKMYNAQAYQDAIEGDIKNLKKEKDSLYSQRKEIIAKQNALKGMTKVLAVLIISLIVLLIVIYYATKTDMTLPYLGVVALAGVSAAMLVFESSKNRRDIILVERKINKAITLLNKVKIKYINNINVLDYNCNKFGVKNAKDFEEKWNEYCKMREYEKKFRENTEMLNANNENLVIMLKELGVKDADIWISRCEAIVDSREMVEIRHELNQRRQMLRERIENNEKLKEGIISQLDAMINAHPEIKGELLGIIKEYSNV
;
A
#
# COMPACT_ATOMS: atom_id res chain seq x y z
N MET A 1 41.19 -25.63 -7.33
CA MET A 1 42.46 -26.04 -6.67
C MET A 1 42.98 -24.85 -5.87
N PHE A 2 43.49 -25.11 -4.67
CA PHE A 2 44.14 -24.19 -3.72
C PHE A 2 43.27 -23.38 -2.75
N PHE A 3 43.03 -24.06 -1.62
CA PHE A 3 42.91 -23.54 -0.25
C PHE A 3 44.19 -22.79 0.19
N PHE A 4 44.06 -21.81 1.08
CA PHE A 4 44.68 -21.87 2.42
C PHE A 4 44.04 -20.89 3.42
N SER A 5 43.74 -21.43 4.60
CA SER A 5 43.35 -20.77 5.86
C SER A 5 44.47 -19.88 6.45
N ARG A 6 44.33 -18.96 7.42
CA ARG A 6 43.69 -19.07 8.75
C ARG A 6 43.82 -17.73 9.55
N ARG A 7 42.73 -17.38 10.28
CA ARG A 7 42.62 -16.79 11.66
C ARG A 7 43.05 -15.34 12.06
N LYS A 8 42.00 -14.56 12.41
CA LYS A 8 41.63 -13.89 13.71
C LYS A 8 42.50 -12.81 14.37
N LYS A 9 41.91 -11.60 14.52
CA LYS A 9 41.41 -10.94 15.78
C LYS A 9 40.60 -9.67 15.41
N LYS A 10 39.27 -9.65 15.55
CA LYS A 10 38.42 -9.20 16.70
C LYS A 10 38.42 -7.67 16.95
N LYS A 11 37.33 -7.00 16.61
CA LYS A 11 36.65 -6.03 17.48
C LYS A 11 35.17 -5.89 17.10
N ASP A 12 34.36 -5.92 18.15
CA ASP A 12 32.92 -6.12 18.19
C ASP A 12 32.12 -4.93 17.63
N HIS A 13 31.05 -5.21 16.89
CA HIS A 13 29.84 -4.39 16.83
C HIS A 13 28.67 -5.37 16.67
N ASP A 14 27.96 -5.57 17.77
CA ASP A 14 26.82 -6.47 17.90
C ASP A 14 25.59 -5.93 17.15
N ASN A 15 25.04 -6.79 16.30
CA ASN A 15 23.64 -7.17 16.19
C ASN A 15 22.57 -6.15 16.60
N ILE A 16 21.97 -5.48 15.60
CA ILE A 16 20.61 -4.93 15.65
C ILE A 16 19.90 -5.31 14.36
N GLU A 17 19.75 -6.61 14.08
CA GLU A 17 18.92 -7.08 12.96
C GLU A 17 18.12 -8.38 13.28
N ASP A 18 18.30 -8.96 14.48
CA ASP A 18 17.62 -10.22 14.88
C ASP A 18 16.48 -10.05 15.91
N VAL A 19 15.97 -8.82 16.11
CA VAL A 19 14.82 -8.57 17.03
C VAL A 19 13.52 -8.29 16.28
N VAL A 20 13.53 -8.20 14.94
CA VAL A 20 12.35 -7.78 14.16
C VAL A 20 11.44 -8.95 13.74
N GLU A 21 11.80 -10.21 14.03
CA GLU A 21 11.01 -11.39 13.65
C GLU A 21 10.28 -12.10 14.81
N LYS A 22 10.08 -11.41 15.94
CA LYS A 22 9.17 -11.84 17.01
C LYS A 22 8.15 -10.75 17.32
N GLY A 23 7.30 -10.48 16.34
CA GLY A 23 6.20 -9.53 16.45
C GLY A 23 4.99 -9.93 15.60
N THR A 24 4.82 -11.21 15.33
CA THR A 24 3.59 -11.78 14.76
C THR A 24 2.90 -12.59 15.84
N ASP A 25 2.16 -11.89 16.71
CA ASP A 25 1.10 -12.47 17.57
C ASP A 25 0.00 -11.44 17.86
N GLU A 26 -0.14 -10.37 17.04
CA GLU A 26 -1.26 -9.41 17.17
C GLU A 26 -2.62 -10.00 16.76
N GLU A 27 -2.64 -11.11 16.00
CA GLU A 27 -3.89 -11.84 15.70
C GLU A 27 -4.30 -12.84 16.79
N ASN A 28 -3.37 -13.32 17.62
CA ASN A 28 -3.70 -14.22 18.74
C ASN A 28 -4.23 -13.47 19.97
N LEU A 29 -3.79 -12.24 20.23
CA LEU A 29 -4.27 -11.48 21.40
C LEU A 29 -5.60 -10.74 21.18
N LYS A 30 -5.97 -10.43 19.93
CA LYS A 30 -7.31 -9.89 19.62
C LYS A 30 -8.39 -10.98 19.56
N GLY A 31 -8.00 -12.23 19.33
CA GLY A 31 -8.90 -13.38 19.35
C GLY A 31 -9.39 -13.78 20.75
N GLU A 32 -8.64 -13.44 21.81
CA GLU A 32 -8.97 -13.91 23.16
C GLU A 32 -9.87 -12.98 23.98
N ILE A 33 -10.08 -11.71 23.60
CA ILE A 33 -10.77 -10.76 24.51
C ILE A 33 -11.94 -9.98 23.86
N SER A 34 -12.09 -9.95 22.53
CA SER A 34 -13.21 -9.21 21.88
C SER A 34 -14.36 -10.10 21.39
N GLY A 35 -14.31 -11.42 21.58
CA GLY A 35 -15.24 -12.34 20.94
C GLY A 35 -15.80 -13.39 21.89
N ASN A 36 -16.38 -12.98 23.03
CA ASN A 36 -17.08 -13.97 23.85
C ASN A 36 -18.17 -13.44 24.80
N SER A 37 -18.54 -12.16 24.79
CA SER A 37 -19.62 -11.68 25.66
C SER A 37 -20.98 -12.31 25.36
N GLU A 38 -21.23 -12.74 24.11
CA GLU A 38 -22.50 -13.39 23.73
C GLU A 38 -22.47 -14.93 23.84
N LYS A 39 -21.32 -15.56 24.09
CA LYS A 39 -21.19 -17.03 24.13
C LYS A 39 -21.20 -17.63 25.53
N TYR A 40 -20.96 -16.83 26.56
CA TYR A 40 -20.96 -17.31 27.96
C TYR A 40 -22.36 -17.40 28.59
N GLU A 41 -23.38 -16.71 28.08
CA GLU A 41 -24.72 -16.78 28.68
C GLU A 41 -25.45 -18.13 28.47
N THR A 42 -24.96 -19.01 27.59
CA THR A 42 -25.69 -20.25 27.26
C THR A 42 -25.26 -21.48 28.09
N TYR A 43 -24.10 -21.45 28.77
CA TYR A 43 -23.61 -22.60 29.55
C TYR A 43 -23.99 -22.55 31.05
N GLU A 44 -24.66 -21.49 31.52
CA GLU A 44 -24.58 -21.14 32.94
C GLU A 44 -25.85 -21.32 33.78
N LYS A 45 -26.92 -21.98 33.31
CA LYS A 45 -28.15 -22.09 34.13
C LYS A 45 -28.77 -23.47 34.31
N LYS A 46 -28.29 -24.52 33.64
CA LYS A 46 -28.87 -25.87 33.81
C LYS A 46 -28.01 -26.87 34.58
N ASP A 47 -26.73 -26.59 34.78
CA ASP A 47 -25.79 -27.61 35.28
C ASP A 47 -25.17 -27.27 36.65
N ASP A 48 -25.48 -26.13 37.26
CA ASP A 48 -24.89 -25.72 38.54
C ASP A 48 -25.34 -26.64 39.70
N GLY A 49 -26.55 -27.22 39.62
CA GLY A 49 -27.06 -28.19 40.60
C GLY A 49 -26.47 -29.59 40.46
N ILE A 50 -26.30 -30.07 39.22
CA ILE A 50 -25.70 -31.38 38.91
C ILE A 50 -24.20 -31.33 39.18
N ARG A 51 -23.53 -30.24 38.80
CA ARG A 51 -22.11 -30.03 39.09
C ARG A 51 -21.83 -29.95 40.59
N LYS A 52 -22.67 -29.26 41.38
CA LYS A 52 -22.58 -29.25 42.85
C LYS A 52 -22.89 -30.62 43.47
N GLN A 53 -23.83 -31.39 42.90
CA GLN A 53 -24.08 -32.77 43.32
C GLN A 53 -22.90 -33.69 43.01
N ILE A 54 -22.32 -33.60 41.81
CA ILE A 54 -21.14 -34.37 41.41
C ILE A 54 -19.91 -33.95 42.21
N GLU A 55 -19.72 -32.67 42.51
CA GLU A 55 -18.65 -32.19 43.41
C GLU A 55 -18.83 -32.72 44.83
N GLN A 56 -20.06 -32.76 45.35
CA GLN A 56 -20.37 -33.41 46.63
C GLN A 56 -20.15 -34.93 46.59
N GLU A 57 -20.54 -35.62 45.51
CA GLU A 57 -20.31 -37.04 45.32
C GLU A 57 -18.81 -37.36 45.16
N MET A 58 -18.03 -36.51 44.48
CA MET A 58 -16.58 -36.65 44.34
C MET A 58 -15.82 -36.41 45.66
N LEU A 59 -16.36 -35.55 46.54
CA LEU A 59 -15.86 -35.37 47.91
C LEU A 59 -16.14 -36.61 48.79
N THR A 60 -17.13 -37.44 48.43
CA THR A 60 -17.42 -38.74 49.04
C THR A 60 -16.99 -39.88 48.13
N GLN A 61 -15.70 -40.22 48.10
CA GLN A 61 -15.27 -41.43 47.40
C GLN A 61 -15.95 -42.67 47.99
N ASP A 62 -16.54 -43.49 47.11
CA ASP A 62 -17.07 -44.79 47.47
C ASP A 62 -15.97 -45.68 48.05
N LYS A 63 -16.21 -46.24 49.24
CA LYS A 63 -15.31 -47.22 49.86
C LYS A 63 -15.25 -48.46 48.96
N PRO A 64 -14.08 -48.82 48.40
CA PRO A 64 -14.00 -50.05 47.64
C PRO A 64 -14.16 -51.24 48.58
N VAL A 65 -14.92 -52.24 48.12
CA VAL A 65 -14.94 -53.57 48.72
C VAL A 65 -13.65 -54.26 48.32
N THR A 66 -12.55 -54.01 49.05
CA THR A 66 -11.25 -54.64 48.78
C THR A 66 -11.29 -56.10 49.25
N THR A 67 -11.22 -57.05 48.33
CA THR A 67 -11.30 -58.49 48.64
C THR A 67 -9.94 -59.20 48.68
N GLY A 68 -8.80 -58.51 48.42
CA GLY A 68 -7.45 -59.10 48.51
C GLY A 68 -6.25 -58.11 48.51
N LYS A 69 -5.05 -58.61 48.88
CA LYS A 69 -3.79 -57.83 49.06
C LYS A 69 -3.41 -56.96 47.85
N THR A 70 -3.55 -57.49 46.64
CA THR A 70 -3.21 -56.77 45.39
C THR A 70 -4.14 -55.58 45.14
N ASP A 71 -5.42 -55.71 45.49
CA ASP A 71 -6.41 -54.63 45.33
C ASP A 71 -6.16 -53.51 46.35
N THR A 72 -5.75 -53.84 47.57
CA THR A 72 -5.34 -52.85 48.59
C THR A 72 -4.11 -52.06 48.16
N ILE A 73 -3.09 -52.73 47.59
CA ILE A 73 -1.89 -52.07 47.06
C ILE A 73 -2.22 -51.14 45.89
N ARG A 74 -3.07 -51.60 44.95
CA ARG A 74 -3.52 -50.77 43.81
C ARG A 74 -4.33 -49.56 44.28
N PHE A 75 -5.22 -49.75 45.26
CA PHE A 75 -5.99 -48.66 45.86
C PHE A 75 -5.07 -47.60 46.48
N VAL A 76 -4.07 -48.00 47.26
CA VAL A 76 -3.13 -47.05 47.88
C VAL A 76 -2.32 -46.30 46.81
N ARG A 77 -1.84 -46.97 45.76
CA ARG A 77 -1.11 -46.32 44.65
C ARG A 77 -1.96 -45.30 43.91
N ASN A 78 -3.19 -45.65 43.50
CA ASN A 78 -4.08 -44.75 42.79
C ASN A 78 -4.44 -43.50 43.62
N ASN A 79 -4.61 -43.67 44.94
CA ASN A 79 -4.86 -42.54 45.85
C ASN A 79 -3.61 -41.68 46.06
N CYS A 80 -2.41 -42.26 46.08
CA CYS A 80 -1.17 -41.49 46.10
C CYS A 80 -0.96 -40.67 44.81
N GLU A 81 -1.27 -41.25 43.64
CA GLU A 81 -1.26 -40.54 42.36
C GLU A 81 -2.29 -39.39 42.35
N ALA A 82 -3.49 -39.63 42.88
CA ALA A 82 -4.53 -38.60 43.01
C ALA A 82 -4.12 -37.47 43.97
N ILE A 83 -3.40 -37.77 45.05
CA ILE A 83 -2.83 -36.76 45.97
C ILE A 83 -1.79 -35.91 45.23
N ALA A 84 -0.84 -36.53 44.53
CA ALA A 84 0.21 -35.82 43.81
C ALA A 84 -0.36 -34.89 42.73
N GLU A 85 -1.36 -35.36 41.99
CA GLU A 85 -2.07 -34.54 40.99
C GLU A 85 -2.84 -33.38 41.66
N ASN A 86 -3.52 -33.62 42.79
CA ASN A 86 -4.19 -32.56 43.55
C ASN A 86 -3.20 -31.51 44.07
N GLU A 87 -2.04 -31.92 44.59
CA GLU A 87 -0.99 -31.01 45.06
C GLU A 87 -0.46 -30.15 43.93
N ARG A 88 -0.25 -30.73 42.74
CA ARG A 88 0.13 -29.98 41.55
C ARG A 88 -0.92 -28.95 41.18
N GLN A 89 -2.19 -29.33 41.13
CA GLN A 89 -3.29 -28.41 40.80
C GLN A 89 -3.46 -27.31 41.85
N ILE A 90 -3.26 -27.62 43.14
CA ILE A 90 -3.24 -26.63 44.23
C ILE A 90 -2.07 -25.64 44.03
N ALA A 91 -0.88 -26.13 43.69
CA ALA A 91 0.28 -25.27 43.45
C ALA A 91 0.08 -24.34 42.24
N GLU A 92 -0.46 -24.86 41.14
CA GLU A 92 -0.80 -24.06 39.96
C GLU A 92 -1.88 -23.01 40.28
N ALA A 93 -2.94 -23.39 41.00
CA ALA A 93 -4.00 -22.47 41.42
C ALA A 93 -3.49 -21.41 42.40
N LYS A 94 -2.59 -21.76 43.33
CA LYS A 94 -1.96 -20.81 44.27
C LYS A 94 -1.11 -19.78 43.53
N LYS A 95 -0.32 -20.20 42.54
CA LYS A 95 0.48 -19.29 41.70
C LYS A 95 -0.40 -18.30 40.92
N GLU A 96 -1.51 -18.78 40.36
CA GLU A 96 -2.46 -17.91 39.67
C GLU A 96 -3.17 -16.96 40.65
N TYR A 97 -3.53 -17.46 41.83
CA TYR A 97 -4.16 -16.65 42.88
C TYR A 97 -3.27 -15.49 43.32
N GLU A 98 -1.97 -15.75 43.52
CA GLU A 98 -0.97 -14.72 43.82
C GLU A 98 -0.92 -13.65 42.73
N LYS A 99 -0.93 -14.06 41.46
CA LYS A 99 -0.92 -13.15 40.31
C LYS A 99 -2.18 -12.27 40.25
N VAL A 100 -3.36 -12.86 40.40
CA VAL A 100 -4.63 -12.11 40.45
C VAL A 100 -4.67 -11.14 41.64
N THR A 101 -4.12 -11.56 42.78
CA THR A 101 -4.02 -10.71 43.97
C THR A 101 -3.03 -9.56 43.75
N SER A 102 -1.93 -9.79 43.05
CA SER A 102 -0.98 -8.74 42.62
C SER A 102 -1.71 -7.67 41.79
N TYR A 103 -2.48 -8.07 40.78
CA TYR A 103 -3.23 -7.13 39.93
C TYR A 103 -4.29 -6.33 40.70
N LEU A 104 -5.00 -6.95 41.64
CA LEU A 104 -5.93 -6.22 42.51
C LEU A 104 -5.21 -5.23 43.43
N THR A 105 -4.00 -5.57 43.87
CA THR A 105 -3.15 -4.68 44.68
C THR A 105 -2.65 -3.51 43.84
N ASP A 106 -2.26 -3.75 42.58
CA ASP A 106 -1.89 -2.71 41.63
C ASP A 106 -3.03 -1.72 41.38
N ILE A 107 -4.27 -2.21 41.23
CA ILE A 107 -5.46 -1.34 41.14
C ILE A 107 -5.61 -0.47 42.39
N GLN A 108 -5.37 -1.04 43.58
CA GLN A 108 -5.44 -0.27 44.82
C GLN A 108 -4.36 0.81 44.88
N HIS A 109 -3.13 0.52 44.44
CA HIS A 109 -2.06 1.51 44.35
C HIS A 109 -2.43 2.67 43.42
N ILE A 110 -3.06 2.37 42.29
CA ILE A 110 -3.55 3.39 41.34
C ILE A 110 -4.69 4.22 41.95
N ASP A 111 -5.66 3.58 42.61
CA ASP A 111 -6.80 4.26 43.25
C ASP A 111 -6.37 5.15 44.43
N MET A 112 -5.27 4.81 45.11
CA MET A 112 -4.72 5.54 46.25
C MET A 112 -3.74 6.65 45.86
N ALA A 113 -3.46 6.83 44.57
CA ALA A 113 -2.61 7.90 44.07
C ALA A 113 -3.15 9.27 44.49
N ARG A 114 -2.25 10.24 44.72
CA ARG A 114 -2.67 11.61 45.03
C ARG A 114 -3.39 12.21 43.82
N GLU A 115 -4.27 13.17 44.05
CA GLU A 115 -5.14 13.71 42.99
C GLU A 115 -4.35 14.38 41.84
N ASP A 116 -3.17 14.94 42.15
CA ASP A 116 -2.20 15.46 41.18
C ASP A 116 -1.54 14.33 40.36
N GLU A 117 -1.02 13.30 41.01
CA GLU A 117 -0.40 12.13 40.36
C GLU A 117 -1.39 11.37 39.48
N TYR A 118 -2.59 11.11 40.00
CA TYR A 118 -3.65 10.43 39.27
C TYR A 118 -4.09 11.22 38.03
N ARG A 119 -4.14 12.56 38.12
CA ARG A 119 -4.46 13.42 36.98
C ARG A 119 -3.39 13.30 35.89
N GLU A 120 -2.11 13.32 36.27
CA GLU A 120 -0.99 13.20 35.32
C GLU A 120 -1.00 11.84 34.61
N ILE A 121 -1.16 10.76 35.38
CA ILE A 121 -1.31 9.39 34.84
C ILE A 121 -2.49 9.31 33.87
N LYS A 122 -3.65 9.84 34.28
CA LYS A 122 -4.85 9.85 33.45
C LYS A 122 -4.65 10.62 32.14
N ASP A 123 -3.96 11.76 32.17
CA ASP A 123 -3.70 12.56 30.98
C ASP A 123 -2.70 11.88 30.03
N ILE A 124 -1.69 11.17 30.56
CA ILE A 124 -0.80 10.32 29.77
C ILE A 124 -1.56 9.16 29.13
N CYS A 125 -2.44 8.47 29.88
CA CYS A 125 -3.30 7.42 29.33
C CYS A 125 -4.22 7.94 28.20
N LYS A 126 -4.83 9.12 28.34
CA LYS A 126 -5.59 9.75 27.23
C LYS A 126 -4.71 10.01 26.01
N SER A 127 -3.47 10.46 26.22
CA SER A 127 -2.51 10.69 25.14
C SER A 127 -2.16 9.40 24.42
N ILE A 128 -1.88 8.32 25.16
CA ILE A 128 -1.62 6.97 24.61
C ILE A 128 -2.80 6.48 23.76
N LEU A 129 -4.04 6.62 24.25
CA LEU A 129 -5.23 6.24 23.49
C LEU A 129 -5.38 7.05 22.20
N THR A 130 -5.16 8.37 22.27
CA THR A 130 -5.23 9.26 21.11
C THR A 130 -4.16 8.89 20.07
N LEU A 131 -2.91 8.73 20.51
CA LEU A 131 -1.79 8.38 19.63
C LEU A 131 -2.00 7.00 19.00
N THR A 132 -2.52 6.03 19.75
CA THR A 132 -2.84 4.68 19.23
C THR A 132 -3.91 4.74 18.14
N GLN A 133 -4.95 5.54 18.34
CA GLN A 133 -5.99 5.77 17.31
C GLN A 133 -5.41 6.45 16.07
N GLU A 134 -4.60 7.49 16.24
CA GLU A 134 -3.92 8.17 15.12
C GLU A 134 -3.00 7.22 14.33
N ARG A 135 -2.20 6.41 15.03
CA ARG A 135 -1.32 5.40 14.43
C ARG A 135 -2.09 4.43 13.55
N SER A 136 -3.29 3.99 13.99
CA SER A 136 -4.15 3.10 13.21
C SER A 136 -4.68 3.75 11.92
N LYS A 137 -4.97 5.06 11.94
CA LYS A 137 -5.41 5.82 10.76
C LYS A 137 -4.30 5.89 9.70
N TYR A 138 -3.05 6.01 10.11
CA TYR A 138 -1.92 6.03 9.19
C TYR A 138 -1.65 4.66 8.54
N LYS A 139 -1.94 3.55 9.25
CA LYS A 139 -1.74 2.16 8.77
C LYS A 139 -2.76 1.74 7.71
N ASN A 140 -4.03 2.10 7.90
CA ASN A 140 -5.14 1.62 7.06
C ASN A 140 -5.44 2.52 5.84
N ARG A 141 -4.41 3.14 5.24
CA ARG A 141 -4.61 4.12 4.17
C ARG A 141 -4.61 3.48 2.77
N ASN A 142 -5.47 4.00 1.90
CA ASN A 142 -5.48 3.68 0.47
C ASN A 142 -4.59 4.68 -0.28
N LEU A 143 -3.47 4.20 -0.82
CA LEU A 143 -2.64 4.96 -1.75
C LEU A 143 -2.74 4.32 -3.15
N THR A 144 -2.77 5.16 -4.17
CA THR A 144 -2.82 4.74 -5.58
C THR A 144 -1.42 4.61 -6.18
N ILE A 145 -0.42 5.31 -5.64
CA ILE A 145 1.00 5.09 -5.94
C ILE A 145 1.47 3.72 -5.39
N SER A 146 2.16 2.96 -6.23
CA SER A 146 2.75 1.67 -5.85
C SER A 146 4.16 1.82 -5.28
N ASP A 147 4.58 0.87 -4.44
CA ASP A 147 5.93 0.87 -3.85
C ASP A 147 7.04 0.89 -4.92
N ALA A 148 6.85 0.19 -6.04
CA ALA A 148 7.80 0.19 -7.15
C ALA A 148 7.95 1.58 -7.78
N GLN A 149 6.86 2.35 -7.83
CA GLN A 149 6.88 3.73 -8.32
C GLN A 149 7.51 4.67 -7.30
N MET A 150 7.27 4.44 -6.01
CA MET A 150 7.92 5.16 -4.91
C MET A 150 9.45 5.12 -5.02
N ARG A 151 10.00 3.92 -5.21
CA ARG A 151 11.44 3.69 -5.35
C ARG A 151 12.06 4.39 -6.57
N LYS A 152 11.25 4.68 -7.61
CA LYS A 152 11.71 5.46 -8.76
C LYS A 152 11.80 6.96 -8.45
N PHE A 153 11.02 7.45 -7.49
CA PHE A 153 10.98 8.88 -7.13
C PHE A 153 12.07 9.22 -6.10
N GLU A 154 12.33 8.34 -5.13
CA GLU A 154 13.31 8.56 -4.05
C GLU A 154 14.68 9.12 -4.52
N PRO A 155 15.33 8.62 -5.58
CA PRO A 155 16.65 9.12 -5.98
C PRO A 155 16.63 10.53 -6.57
N PHE A 156 15.45 11.04 -6.93
CA PHE A 156 15.28 12.31 -7.64
C PHE A 156 14.43 13.30 -6.84
N GLU A 157 14.18 13.06 -5.55
CA GLU A 157 13.22 13.83 -4.71
C GLU A 157 13.35 15.35 -4.89
N ASP A 158 14.59 15.87 -4.92
CA ASP A 158 14.89 17.30 -5.08
C ASP A 158 14.66 17.84 -6.51
N GLU A 159 14.70 16.97 -7.52
CA GLU A 159 14.62 17.32 -8.94
C GLU A 159 13.22 17.08 -9.54
N LEU A 160 12.36 16.29 -8.89
CA LEU A 160 11.07 15.84 -9.45
C LEU A 160 10.16 16.99 -9.88
N VAL A 161 10.09 18.06 -9.09
CA VAL A 161 9.29 19.26 -9.44
C VAL A 161 9.77 19.88 -10.75
N ASP A 162 11.08 19.97 -10.95
CA ASP A 162 11.64 20.54 -12.17
C ASP A 162 11.52 19.57 -13.37
N GLU A 163 11.62 18.26 -13.14
CA GLU A 163 11.36 17.24 -14.15
C GLU A 163 9.89 17.26 -14.62
N ILE A 164 8.93 17.46 -13.71
CA ILE A 164 7.51 17.66 -14.04
C ILE A 164 7.35 18.91 -14.94
N LYS A 165 7.95 20.05 -14.56
CA LYS A 165 7.92 21.27 -15.39
C LYS A 165 8.52 21.05 -16.77
N LYS A 166 9.68 20.37 -16.86
CA LYS A 166 10.31 20.02 -18.14
C LYS A 166 9.37 19.15 -18.99
N MET A 167 8.67 18.21 -18.37
CA MET A 167 7.72 17.34 -19.07
C MET A 167 6.51 18.13 -19.59
N TYR A 168 5.95 19.06 -18.81
CA TYR A 168 4.90 19.97 -19.28
C TYR A 168 5.37 20.81 -20.46
N ASN A 169 6.58 21.38 -20.39
CA ASN A 169 7.16 22.16 -21.48
C ASN A 169 7.36 21.31 -22.74
N ALA A 170 7.80 20.06 -22.60
CA ALA A 170 7.95 19.14 -23.72
C ALA A 170 6.60 18.78 -24.35
N GLN A 171 5.54 18.63 -23.57
CA GLN A 171 4.18 18.41 -24.09
C GLN A 171 3.62 19.66 -24.79
N ALA A 172 3.78 20.84 -24.22
CA ALA A 172 3.38 22.08 -24.88
C ALA A 172 4.15 22.30 -26.20
N TYR A 173 5.44 21.97 -26.21
CA TYR A 173 6.25 22.01 -27.43
C TYR A 173 5.77 20.97 -28.46
N GLN A 174 5.32 19.79 -28.02
CA GLN A 174 4.73 18.77 -28.89
C GLN A 174 3.50 19.31 -29.64
N ASP A 175 2.58 19.95 -28.92
CA ASP A 175 1.36 20.54 -29.49
C ASP A 175 1.70 21.63 -30.52
N ALA A 176 2.71 22.46 -30.22
CA ALA A 176 3.18 23.49 -31.15
C ALA A 176 3.77 22.88 -32.44
N ILE A 177 4.57 21.82 -32.33
CA ILE A 177 5.12 21.09 -33.48
C ILE A 177 4.00 20.48 -34.33
N GLU A 178 2.97 19.90 -33.71
CA GLU A 178 1.81 19.35 -34.43
C GLU A 178 1.06 20.43 -35.23
N GLY A 179 0.88 21.60 -34.63
CA GLY A 179 0.37 22.79 -35.31
C GLY A 179 1.21 23.17 -36.52
N ASP A 180 2.53 23.24 -36.37
CA ASP A 180 3.46 23.56 -37.46
C ASP A 180 3.40 22.53 -38.59
N ILE A 181 3.36 21.23 -38.27
CA ILE A 181 3.21 20.15 -39.26
C ILE A 181 1.93 20.32 -40.06
N LYS A 182 0.81 20.61 -39.38
CA LYS A 182 -0.50 20.81 -40.01
C LYS A 182 -0.48 22.03 -40.94
N ASN A 183 0.10 23.13 -40.49
CA ASN A 183 0.22 24.37 -41.26
C ASN A 183 1.11 24.19 -42.50
N LEU A 184 2.30 23.60 -42.33
CA LEU A 184 3.23 23.32 -43.43
C LEU A 184 2.65 22.33 -44.44
N LYS A 185 1.89 21.33 -43.99
CA LYS A 185 1.18 20.41 -44.89
C LYS A 185 0.14 21.15 -45.73
N LYS A 186 -0.67 22.01 -45.10
CA LYS A 186 -1.66 22.85 -45.79
C LYS A 186 -1.01 23.79 -46.81
N GLU A 187 0.08 24.45 -46.44
CA GLU A 187 0.83 25.34 -47.35
C GLU A 187 1.39 24.57 -48.54
N LYS A 188 2.04 23.43 -48.28
CA LYS A 188 2.58 22.56 -49.32
C LYS A 188 1.48 22.11 -50.29
N ASP A 189 0.33 21.67 -49.78
CA ASP A 189 -0.79 21.21 -50.60
C ASP A 189 -1.39 22.37 -51.42
N SER A 190 -1.48 23.59 -50.85
CA SER A 190 -1.86 24.80 -51.59
C SER A 190 -0.90 25.12 -52.73
N LEU A 191 0.42 25.00 -52.51
CA LEU A 191 1.43 25.22 -53.54
C LEU A 191 1.34 24.17 -54.67
N TYR A 192 1.03 22.91 -54.36
CA TYR A 192 0.76 21.90 -55.39
C TYR A 192 -0.45 22.24 -56.25
N SER A 193 -1.53 22.74 -55.65
CA SER A 193 -2.71 23.22 -56.38
C SER A 193 -2.37 24.41 -57.28
N GLN A 194 -1.65 25.41 -56.77
CA GLN A 194 -1.16 26.55 -57.56
C GLN A 194 -0.30 26.09 -58.75
N ARG A 195 0.61 25.14 -58.54
CA ARG A 195 1.41 24.56 -59.62
C ARG A 195 0.53 23.92 -60.69
N LYS A 196 -0.48 23.14 -60.28
CA LYS A 196 -1.41 22.48 -61.20
C LYS A 196 -2.19 23.50 -62.04
N GLU A 197 -2.64 24.59 -61.42
CA GLU A 197 -3.34 25.68 -62.12
C GLU A 197 -2.45 26.39 -63.15
N ILE A 198 -1.19 26.72 -62.80
CA ILE A 198 -0.27 27.38 -63.74
C ILE A 198 0.06 26.45 -64.92
N ILE A 199 0.25 25.15 -64.66
CA ILE A 199 0.45 24.15 -65.73
C ILE A 199 -0.79 24.06 -66.63
N ALA A 200 -2.00 24.09 -66.06
CA ALA A 200 -3.23 24.10 -66.83
C ALA A 200 -3.34 25.36 -67.72
N LYS A 201 -3.04 26.55 -67.18
CA LYS A 201 -2.97 27.81 -67.94
C LYS A 201 -1.96 27.73 -69.08
N GLN A 202 -0.77 27.17 -68.82
CA GLN A 202 0.26 26.97 -69.83
C GLN A 202 -0.20 26.01 -70.95
N ASN A 203 -0.93 24.94 -70.60
CA ASN A 203 -1.50 24.03 -71.59
C ASN A 203 -2.62 24.68 -72.40
N ALA A 204 -3.45 25.53 -71.78
CA ALA A 204 -4.48 26.32 -72.47
C ALA A 204 -3.85 27.30 -73.48
N LEU A 205 -2.78 28.02 -73.10
CA LEU A 205 -2.05 28.90 -74.02
C LEU A 205 -1.47 28.14 -75.22
N LYS A 206 -0.92 26.94 -75.01
CA LYS A 206 -0.46 26.07 -76.12
C LYS A 206 -1.61 25.68 -77.05
N GLY A 207 -2.79 25.39 -76.49
CA GLY A 207 -4.01 25.12 -77.27
C GLY A 207 -4.46 26.33 -78.09
N MET A 208 -4.55 27.50 -77.44
CA MET A 208 -4.89 28.77 -78.09
C MET A 208 -3.92 29.12 -79.21
N THR A 209 -2.62 28.87 -79.02
CA THR A 209 -1.59 29.11 -80.06
C THR A 209 -1.88 28.27 -81.31
N LYS A 210 -2.28 27.00 -81.17
CA LYS A 210 -2.63 26.14 -82.31
C LYS A 210 -3.87 26.66 -83.03
N VAL A 211 -4.92 27.02 -82.29
CA VAL A 211 -6.16 27.56 -82.88
C VAL A 211 -5.89 28.87 -83.61
N LEU A 212 -5.16 29.79 -82.99
CA LEU A 212 -4.81 31.07 -83.59
C LEU A 212 -3.97 30.89 -84.87
N ALA A 213 -3.02 29.96 -84.87
CA ALA A 213 -2.23 29.65 -86.08
C ALA A 213 -3.11 29.16 -87.23
N VAL A 214 -4.06 28.24 -86.97
CA VAL A 214 -5.01 27.76 -87.97
C VAL A 214 -5.90 28.89 -88.50
N LEU A 215 -6.38 29.78 -87.63
CA LEU A 215 -7.18 30.95 -88.01
C LEU A 215 -6.41 31.96 -88.87
N ILE A 216 -5.14 32.22 -88.54
CA ILE A 216 -4.30 33.14 -89.34
C ILE A 216 -4.06 32.53 -90.73
N ILE A 217 -3.76 31.23 -90.82
CA ILE A 217 -3.56 30.54 -92.10
C ILE A 217 -4.84 30.59 -92.94
N SER A 218 -6.01 30.30 -92.35
CA SER A 218 -7.28 30.34 -93.10
C SER A 218 -7.61 31.75 -93.60
N LEU A 219 -7.32 32.78 -92.80
CA LEU A 219 -7.50 34.18 -93.20
C LEU A 219 -6.56 34.57 -94.36
N ILE A 220 -5.31 34.13 -94.34
CA ILE A 220 -4.36 34.33 -95.45
C ILE A 220 -4.87 33.64 -96.72
N VAL A 221 -5.34 32.39 -96.63
CA VAL A 221 -5.90 31.65 -97.78
C VAL A 221 -7.13 32.39 -98.35
N LEU A 222 -8.02 32.89 -97.50
CA LEU A 222 -9.17 33.68 -97.92
C LEU A 222 -8.75 34.93 -98.70
N LEU A 223 -7.78 35.70 -98.19
CA LEU A 223 -7.27 36.90 -98.86
C LEU A 223 -6.67 36.57 -100.24
N ILE A 224 -5.97 35.44 -100.38
CA ILE A 224 -5.45 34.96 -101.67
C ILE A 224 -6.60 34.71 -102.65
N VAL A 225 -7.67 34.04 -102.23
CA VAL A 225 -8.83 33.75 -103.08
C VAL A 225 -9.50 35.05 -103.56
N ILE A 226 -9.70 36.03 -102.66
CA ILE A 226 -10.33 37.31 -103.01
C ILE A 226 -9.45 38.11 -103.99
N TYR A 227 -8.13 38.09 -103.80
CA TYR A 227 -7.19 38.72 -104.74
C TYR A 227 -7.39 38.21 -106.17
N TYR A 228 -7.46 36.88 -106.36
CA TYR A 228 -7.67 36.29 -107.68
C TYR A 228 -9.08 36.54 -108.24
N ALA A 229 -10.12 36.59 -107.40
CA ALA A 229 -11.49 36.80 -107.85
C ALA A 229 -11.80 38.25 -108.26
N THR A 230 -11.24 39.23 -107.54
CA THR A 230 -11.62 40.65 -107.68
C THR A 230 -10.53 41.54 -108.30
N LYS A 231 -9.29 41.03 -108.43
CA LYS A 231 -8.11 41.79 -108.90
C LYS A 231 -7.88 43.12 -108.17
N THR A 232 -8.37 43.23 -106.93
CA THR A 232 -8.21 44.41 -106.09
C THR A 232 -6.90 44.33 -105.32
N ASP A 233 -6.25 45.47 -105.04
CA ASP A 233 -5.03 45.52 -104.23
C ASP A 233 -5.32 45.07 -102.78
N MET A 234 -4.68 43.96 -102.37
CA MET A 234 -4.84 43.32 -101.06
C MET A 234 -3.67 43.62 -100.10
N THR A 235 -2.77 44.53 -100.46
CA THR A 235 -1.57 44.83 -99.66
C THR A 235 -1.91 45.33 -98.25
N LEU A 236 -2.90 46.23 -98.13
CA LEU A 236 -3.31 46.79 -96.84
C LEU A 236 -4.00 45.76 -95.92
N PRO A 237 -4.96 44.94 -96.38
CA PRO A 237 -5.50 43.81 -95.60
C PRO A 237 -4.43 42.80 -95.16
N TYR A 238 -3.49 42.44 -96.04
CA TYR A 238 -2.40 41.51 -95.71
C TYR A 238 -1.50 42.05 -94.60
N LEU A 239 -1.12 43.33 -94.70
CA LEU A 239 -0.35 44.02 -93.67
C LEU A 239 -1.08 44.02 -92.32
N GLY A 240 -2.41 44.20 -92.32
CA GLY A 240 -3.25 44.09 -91.12
C GLY A 240 -3.20 42.72 -90.45
N VAL A 241 -3.26 41.62 -91.23
CA VAL A 241 -3.17 40.25 -90.71
C VAL A 241 -1.78 39.97 -90.13
N VAL A 242 -0.72 40.40 -90.81
CA VAL A 242 0.66 40.25 -90.32
C VAL A 242 0.88 41.02 -89.01
N ALA A 243 0.37 42.26 -88.93
CA ALA A 243 0.43 43.05 -87.69
C ALA A 243 -0.32 42.37 -86.53
N LEU A 244 -1.54 41.87 -86.78
CA LEU A 244 -2.34 41.14 -85.79
C LEU A 244 -1.66 39.85 -85.34
N ALA A 245 -1.05 39.11 -86.26
CA ALA A 245 -0.27 37.92 -85.96
C ALA A 245 0.94 38.25 -85.06
N GLY A 246 1.67 39.32 -85.38
CA GLY A 246 2.82 39.79 -84.60
C GLY A 246 2.46 40.17 -83.17
N VAL A 247 1.40 40.98 -82.99
CA VAL A 247 0.92 41.40 -81.65
C VAL A 247 0.43 40.20 -80.84
N SER A 248 -0.36 39.31 -81.45
CA SER A 248 -0.89 38.14 -80.77
C SER A 248 0.21 37.15 -80.38
N ALA A 249 1.20 36.93 -81.25
CA ALA A 249 2.36 36.10 -80.95
C ALA A 249 3.19 36.68 -79.80
N ALA A 250 3.44 37.99 -79.80
CA ALA A 250 4.16 38.66 -78.73
C ALA A 250 3.45 38.50 -77.37
N MET A 251 2.13 38.67 -77.33
CA MET A 251 1.33 38.50 -76.12
C MET A 251 1.37 37.07 -75.58
N LEU A 252 1.23 36.06 -76.47
CA LEU A 252 1.30 34.64 -76.10
C LEU A 252 2.69 34.25 -75.56
N VAL A 253 3.76 34.73 -76.20
CA VAL A 253 5.14 34.46 -75.77
C VAL A 253 5.41 35.11 -74.40
N PHE A 254 4.91 36.32 -74.18
CA PHE A 254 5.03 37.00 -72.89
C PHE A 254 4.33 36.22 -71.76
N GLU A 255 3.04 35.91 -71.94
CA GLU A 255 2.26 35.19 -70.92
C GLU A 255 2.79 33.76 -70.69
N SER A 256 3.25 33.10 -71.76
CA SER A 256 3.88 31.77 -71.64
C SER A 256 5.21 31.82 -70.91
N SER A 257 6.04 32.84 -71.18
CA SER A 257 7.32 33.02 -70.50
C SER A 257 7.12 33.32 -69.01
N LYS A 258 6.10 34.11 -68.68
CA LYS A 258 5.68 34.37 -67.29
C LYS A 258 5.25 33.09 -66.59
N ASN A 259 4.34 32.31 -67.17
CA ASN A 259 3.91 31.02 -66.60
C ASN A 259 5.08 30.07 -66.37
N ARG A 260 6.07 30.01 -67.28
CA ARG A 260 7.27 29.16 -67.10
C ARG A 260 8.11 29.61 -65.90
N ARG A 261 8.28 30.92 -65.70
CA ARG A 261 8.97 31.46 -64.52
C ARG A 261 8.21 31.15 -63.23
N ASP A 262 6.89 31.32 -63.25
CA ASP A 262 6.03 31.06 -62.09
C ASP A 262 6.04 29.58 -61.69
N ILE A 263 6.06 28.65 -62.65
CA ILE A 263 6.23 27.20 -62.39
C ILE A 263 7.53 26.95 -61.62
N ILE A 264 8.66 27.48 -62.09
CA ILE A 264 9.97 27.28 -61.44
C ILE A 264 9.95 27.86 -60.02
N LEU A 265 9.35 29.04 -59.84
CA LEU A 265 9.25 29.70 -58.54
C LEU A 265 8.39 28.87 -57.56
N VAL A 266 7.22 28.40 -57.99
CA VAL A 266 6.33 27.56 -57.17
C VAL A 266 7.00 26.22 -56.85
N GLU A 267 7.72 25.60 -57.79
CA GLU A 267 8.49 24.38 -57.53
C GLU A 267 9.57 24.59 -56.46
N ARG A 268 10.29 25.71 -56.48
CA ARG A 268 11.22 26.07 -55.41
C ARG A 268 10.52 26.24 -54.06
N LYS A 269 9.35 26.89 -54.03
CA LYS A 269 8.54 27.03 -52.81
C LYS A 269 8.08 25.67 -52.27
N ILE A 270 7.62 24.77 -53.14
CA ILE A 270 7.25 23.38 -52.77
C ILE A 270 8.45 22.67 -52.13
N ASN A 271 9.62 22.71 -52.77
CA ASN A 271 10.82 22.07 -52.22
C ASN A 271 11.19 22.64 -50.84
N LYS A 272 11.14 23.97 -50.68
CA LYS A 272 11.38 24.61 -49.38
C LYS A 272 10.36 24.16 -48.32
N ALA A 273 9.07 24.10 -48.66
CA ALA A 273 8.03 23.61 -47.76
C ALA A 273 8.26 22.14 -47.37
N ILE A 274 8.68 21.28 -48.30
CA ILE A 274 9.04 19.89 -48.01
C ILE A 274 10.24 19.81 -47.06
N THR A 275 11.30 20.58 -47.30
CA THR A 275 12.48 20.59 -46.41
C THR A 275 12.11 21.06 -45.00
N LEU A 276 11.32 22.13 -44.88
CA LEU A 276 10.84 22.63 -43.59
C LEU A 276 9.96 21.58 -42.89
N LEU A 277 9.02 20.97 -43.61
CA LEU A 277 8.16 19.91 -43.07
C LEU A 277 8.97 18.73 -42.55
N ASN A 278 9.99 18.28 -43.29
CA ASN A 278 10.87 17.20 -42.85
C ASN A 278 11.67 17.59 -41.60
N LYS A 279 12.18 18.82 -41.53
CA LYS A 279 12.88 19.34 -40.34
C LYS A 279 11.97 19.32 -39.11
N VAL A 280 10.72 19.75 -39.24
CA VAL A 280 9.74 19.76 -38.14
C VAL A 280 9.33 18.33 -37.75
N LYS A 281 9.18 17.41 -38.70
CA LYS A 281 8.95 15.98 -38.40
C LYS A 281 10.09 15.32 -37.62
N ILE A 282 11.34 15.67 -37.91
CA ILE A 282 12.48 15.19 -37.12
C ILE A 282 12.37 15.70 -35.68
N LYS A 283 12.05 16.99 -35.49
CA LYS A 283 11.81 17.57 -34.16
C LYS A 283 10.68 16.87 -33.41
N TYR A 284 9.59 16.53 -34.11
CA TYR A 284 8.45 15.77 -33.56
C TYR A 284 8.91 14.44 -32.98
N ILE A 285 9.61 13.63 -33.77
CA ILE A 285 10.08 12.30 -33.35
C ILE A 285 11.04 12.42 -32.18
N ASN A 286 11.97 13.38 -32.23
CA ASN A 286 12.91 13.62 -31.13
C ASN A 286 12.19 13.99 -29.83
N ASN A 287 11.17 14.86 -29.90
CA ASN A 287 10.42 15.27 -28.71
C ASN A 287 9.56 14.14 -28.13
N ILE A 288 8.93 13.33 -28.98
CA ILE A 288 8.24 12.10 -28.55
C ILE A 288 9.20 11.15 -27.85
N ASN A 289 10.40 10.91 -28.40
CA ASN A 289 11.39 10.05 -27.75
C ASN A 289 11.81 10.57 -26.37
N VAL A 290 11.92 11.88 -26.20
CA VAL A 290 12.21 12.51 -24.90
C VAL A 290 11.04 12.30 -23.92
N LEU A 291 9.80 12.49 -24.38
CA LEU A 291 8.61 12.25 -23.57
C LEU A 291 8.49 10.78 -23.16
N ASP A 292 8.67 9.84 -24.10
CA ASP A 292 8.63 8.40 -23.84
C ASP A 292 9.73 7.97 -22.86
N TYR A 293 10.94 8.51 -23.00
CA TYR A 293 12.01 8.28 -22.05
C TYR A 293 11.62 8.75 -20.64
N ASN A 294 11.10 9.98 -20.50
CA ASN A 294 10.69 10.51 -19.21
C ASN A 294 9.52 9.72 -18.60
N CYS A 295 8.53 9.34 -19.41
CA CYS A 295 7.43 8.45 -19.01
C CYS A 295 7.97 7.15 -18.44
N ASN A 296 8.93 6.50 -19.12
CA ASN A 296 9.50 5.23 -18.68
C ASN A 296 10.39 5.38 -17.43
N LYS A 297 11.22 6.43 -17.38
CA LYS A 297 12.11 6.76 -16.26
C LYS A 297 11.31 6.86 -14.96
N PHE A 298 10.22 7.62 -14.97
CA PHE A 298 9.41 7.87 -13.78
C PHE A 298 8.21 6.93 -13.62
N GLY A 299 7.90 6.08 -14.62
CA GLY A 299 6.74 5.19 -14.60
C GLY A 299 5.41 5.93 -14.70
N VAL A 300 5.38 7.03 -15.43
CA VAL A 300 4.23 7.94 -15.57
C VAL A 300 3.75 7.98 -17.00
N LYS A 301 2.47 8.31 -17.23
CA LYS A 301 1.86 8.35 -18.57
C LYS A 301 2.05 9.68 -19.29
N ASN A 302 2.07 10.77 -18.55
CA ASN A 302 2.17 12.15 -19.04
C ASN A 302 2.53 13.08 -17.86
N ALA A 303 2.74 14.38 -18.13
CA ALA A 303 3.12 15.33 -17.08
C ALA A 303 2.06 15.47 -15.97
N LYS A 304 0.77 15.34 -16.32
CA LYS A 304 -0.33 15.39 -15.35
C LYS A 304 -0.34 14.18 -14.42
N ASP A 305 -0.24 12.97 -14.98
CA ASP A 305 -0.08 11.72 -14.20
C ASP A 305 1.17 11.78 -13.32
N PHE A 306 2.23 12.42 -13.80
CA PHE A 306 3.44 12.64 -13.02
C PHE A 306 3.18 13.55 -11.81
N GLU A 307 2.55 14.70 -12.03
CA GLU A 307 2.19 15.62 -10.94
C GLU A 307 1.24 15.00 -9.91
N GLU A 308 0.22 14.28 -10.35
CA GLU A 308 -0.73 13.58 -9.47
C GLU A 308 0.00 12.58 -8.56
N LYS A 309 0.89 11.76 -9.14
CA LYS A 309 1.68 10.78 -8.37
C LYS A 309 2.72 11.42 -7.47
N TRP A 310 3.32 12.53 -7.89
CA TRP A 310 4.24 13.31 -7.04
C TRP A 310 3.52 13.86 -5.81
N ASN A 311 2.30 14.38 -5.97
CA ASN A 311 1.50 14.84 -4.85
C ASN A 311 1.13 13.71 -3.89
N GLU A 312 0.84 12.52 -4.41
CA GLU A 312 0.63 11.32 -3.57
C GLU A 312 1.91 10.90 -2.83
N TYR A 313 3.06 10.92 -3.50
CA TYR A 313 4.36 10.66 -2.89
C TYR A 313 4.63 11.65 -1.75
N CYS A 314 4.45 12.96 -1.97
CA CYS A 314 4.62 13.98 -0.93
C CYS A 314 3.72 13.73 0.29
N LYS A 315 2.45 13.42 0.05
CA LYS A 315 1.52 13.06 1.14
C LYS A 315 2.02 11.84 1.91
N MET A 316 2.52 10.85 1.20
CA MET A 316 3.04 9.62 1.80
C MET A 316 4.31 9.86 2.63
N ARG A 317 5.25 10.71 2.17
CA ARG A 317 6.42 11.14 2.96
C ARG A 317 6.00 11.86 4.24
N GLU A 318 5.03 12.76 4.12
CA GLU A 318 4.48 13.46 5.29
C GLU A 318 3.78 12.50 6.26
N TYR A 319 3.06 11.50 5.75
CA TYR A 319 2.47 10.46 6.60
C TYR A 319 3.52 9.58 7.26
N GLU A 320 4.59 9.21 6.57
CA GLU A 320 5.67 8.42 7.15
C GLU A 320 6.36 9.20 8.28
N LYS A 321 6.60 10.50 8.06
CA LYS A 321 7.11 11.40 9.09
C LYS A 321 6.17 11.47 10.29
N LYS A 322 4.88 11.74 10.08
CA LYS A 322 3.89 11.78 11.17
C LYS A 322 3.74 10.46 11.89
N PHE A 323 3.83 9.33 11.18
CA PHE A 323 3.78 8.01 11.78
C PHE A 323 5.00 7.76 12.67
N ARG A 324 6.19 8.17 12.23
CA ARG A 324 7.43 8.08 13.01
C ARG A 324 7.34 8.96 14.26
N GLU A 325 6.98 10.24 14.10
CA GLU A 325 6.79 11.19 15.21
C GLU A 325 5.75 10.68 16.21
N ASN A 326 4.59 10.18 15.73
CA ASN A 326 3.55 9.59 16.57
C ASN A 326 4.06 8.34 17.31
N THR A 327 4.84 7.48 16.65
CA THR A 327 5.44 6.29 17.27
C THR A 327 6.44 6.66 18.35
N GLU A 328 7.28 7.67 18.12
CA GLU A 328 8.23 8.19 19.11
C GLU A 328 7.50 8.78 20.32
N MET A 329 6.46 9.59 20.09
CA MET A 329 5.62 10.14 21.17
C MET A 329 4.88 9.04 21.96
N LEU A 330 4.37 8.02 21.27
CA LEU A 330 3.68 6.90 21.90
C LEU A 330 4.63 6.11 22.79
N ASN A 331 5.85 5.83 22.33
CA ASN A 331 6.86 5.15 23.11
C ASN A 331 7.27 5.97 24.34
N ALA A 332 7.50 7.28 24.18
CA ALA A 332 7.83 8.17 25.30
C ALA A 332 6.71 8.21 26.35
N ASN A 333 5.45 8.28 25.91
CA ASN A 333 4.30 8.24 26.83
C ASN A 333 4.16 6.89 27.53
N ASN A 334 4.41 5.78 26.83
CA ASN A 334 4.40 4.44 27.44
C ASN A 334 5.48 4.31 28.51
N GLU A 335 6.69 4.78 28.23
CA GLU A 335 7.81 4.80 29.20
C GLU A 335 7.46 5.66 30.42
N ASN A 336 6.92 6.87 30.20
CA ASN A 336 6.48 7.75 31.29
C ASN A 336 5.40 7.12 32.15
N LEU A 337 4.40 6.45 31.53
CA LEU A 337 3.36 5.74 32.25
C LEU A 337 3.94 4.66 33.17
N VAL A 338 4.86 3.85 32.66
CA VAL A 338 5.50 2.78 33.45
C VAL A 338 6.30 3.36 34.62
N ILE A 339 7.01 4.47 34.42
CA ILE A 339 7.76 5.15 35.49
C ILE A 339 6.81 5.61 36.59
N MET A 340 5.77 6.37 36.27
CA MET A 340 4.80 6.87 37.26
C MET A 340 4.10 5.74 38.02
N LEU A 341 3.71 4.66 37.34
CA LEU A 341 3.07 3.51 37.98
C LEU A 341 4.02 2.79 38.94
N LYS A 342 5.30 2.62 38.56
CA LYS A 342 6.31 2.05 39.45
C LYS A 342 6.56 2.91 40.69
N GLU A 343 6.52 4.24 40.56
CA GLU A 343 6.63 5.17 41.68
C GLU A 343 5.45 5.06 42.65
N LEU A 344 4.25 4.72 42.17
CA LEU A 344 3.08 4.40 43.00
C LEU A 344 3.13 3.01 43.67
N GLY A 345 4.14 2.19 43.36
CA GLY A 345 4.27 0.84 43.89
C GLY A 345 3.53 -0.24 43.10
N VAL A 346 3.05 0.07 41.89
CA VAL A 346 2.46 -0.91 40.96
C VAL A 346 3.55 -1.89 40.51
N LYS A 347 3.35 -3.19 40.76
CA LYS A 347 4.34 -4.23 40.42
C LYS A 347 4.36 -4.52 38.93
N ASP A 348 3.19 -4.72 38.32
CA ASP A 348 3.06 -5.13 36.92
C ASP A 348 2.69 -3.93 36.03
N ALA A 349 3.49 -2.86 36.12
CA ALA A 349 3.22 -1.57 35.46
C ALA A 349 3.06 -1.66 33.92
N ASP A 350 3.80 -2.55 33.25
CA ASP A 350 3.77 -2.68 31.78
C ASP A 350 2.39 -3.14 31.24
N ILE A 351 1.62 -3.88 32.05
CA ILE A 351 0.29 -4.36 31.67
C ILE A 351 -0.70 -3.21 31.53
N TRP A 352 -0.47 -2.11 32.24
CA TRP A 352 -1.36 -0.95 32.23
C TRP A 352 -1.26 -0.12 30.95
N ILE A 353 -0.20 -0.30 30.15
CA ILE A 353 -0.08 0.33 28.83
C ILE A 353 -1.25 -0.08 27.92
N SER A 354 -1.59 -1.39 27.88
CA SER A 354 -2.71 -1.90 27.08
C SER A 354 -4.08 -1.68 27.73
N ARG A 355 -4.11 -1.24 28.99
CA ARG A 355 -5.33 -0.99 29.79
C ARG A 355 -5.54 0.48 30.12
N CYS A 356 -5.01 1.39 29.30
CA CYS A 356 -5.19 2.84 29.49
C CYS A 356 -6.67 3.25 29.55
N GLU A 357 -7.58 2.55 28.87
CA GLU A 357 -9.03 2.81 28.92
C GLU A 357 -9.58 2.67 30.34
N ALA A 358 -9.10 1.69 31.11
CA ALA A 358 -9.49 1.49 32.50
C ALA A 358 -9.08 2.63 33.41
N ILE A 359 -7.91 3.23 33.18
CA ILE A 359 -7.43 4.36 33.96
C ILE A 359 -8.23 5.64 33.61
N VAL A 360 -8.67 5.77 32.36
CA VAL A 360 -9.40 6.95 31.89
C VAL A 360 -10.89 6.89 32.25
N ASP A 361 -11.54 5.74 32.07
CA ASP A 361 -12.94 5.48 32.42
C ASP A 361 -13.04 4.57 33.65
N SER A 362 -13.61 5.11 34.73
CA SER A 362 -13.79 4.37 35.98
C SER A 362 -14.68 3.14 35.84
N ARG A 363 -15.57 3.09 34.84
CA ARG A 363 -16.45 1.93 34.59
C ARG A 363 -15.65 0.71 34.17
N GLU A 364 -14.74 0.90 33.22
CA GLU A 364 -13.80 -0.13 32.75
C GLU A 364 -12.93 -0.65 33.90
N MET A 365 -12.46 0.24 34.79
CA MET A 365 -11.71 -0.18 36.00
C MET A 365 -12.56 -1.05 36.94
N VAL A 366 -13.83 -0.71 37.12
CA VAL A 366 -14.76 -1.48 37.96
C VAL A 366 -15.02 -2.86 37.36
N GLU A 367 -15.18 -2.96 36.04
CA GLU A 367 -15.36 -4.23 35.34
C GLU A 367 -14.14 -5.14 35.48
N ILE A 368 -12.93 -4.63 35.24
CA ILE A 368 -11.68 -5.38 35.44
C ILE A 368 -11.56 -5.84 36.89
N ARG A 369 -11.89 -4.98 37.85
CA ARG A 369 -11.86 -5.32 39.27
C ARG A 369 -12.88 -6.40 39.61
N HIS A 370 -14.06 -6.37 39.02
CA HIS A 370 -15.09 -7.38 39.23
C HIS A 370 -14.64 -8.74 38.68
N GLU A 371 -14.12 -8.77 37.45
CA GLU A 371 -13.57 -9.97 36.81
C GLU A 371 -12.44 -10.59 37.65
N LEU A 372 -11.48 -9.77 38.09
CA LEU A 372 -10.37 -10.24 38.93
C LEU A 372 -10.85 -10.77 40.29
N ASN A 373 -11.86 -10.14 40.90
CA ASN A 373 -12.43 -10.62 42.16
C ASN A 373 -13.18 -11.95 41.98
N GLN A 374 -13.97 -12.11 40.92
CA GLN A 374 -14.62 -13.38 40.60
C GLN A 374 -13.58 -14.48 40.37
N ARG A 375 -12.56 -14.21 39.55
CA ARG A 375 -11.46 -15.15 39.29
C ARG A 375 -10.72 -15.54 40.57
N ARG A 376 -10.44 -14.57 41.45
CA ARG A 376 -9.83 -14.83 42.76
C ARG A 376 -10.70 -15.73 43.66
N GLN A 377 -12.01 -15.52 43.64
CA GLN A 377 -12.97 -16.34 44.40
C GLN A 377 -13.02 -17.77 43.86
N MET A 378 -13.11 -17.95 42.54
CA MET A 378 -13.06 -19.28 41.90
C MET A 378 -11.76 -20.03 42.20
N LEU A 379 -10.62 -19.33 42.19
CA LEU A 379 -9.33 -19.92 42.56
C LEU A 379 -9.29 -20.33 44.02
N ARG A 380 -9.89 -19.53 44.92
CA ARG A 380 -10.01 -19.88 46.35
C ARG A 380 -10.86 -21.13 46.54
N GLU A 381 -12.02 -21.20 45.90
CA GLU A 381 -12.91 -22.37 45.95
C GLU A 381 -12.23 -23.61 45.37
N ARG A 382 -11.51 -23.48 44.26
CA ARG A 382 -10.72 -24.57 43.67
C ARG A 382 -9.64 -25.09 44.62
N ILE A 383 -8.91 -24.19 45.29
CA ILE A 383 -7.89 -24.56 46.28
C ILE A 383 -8.55 -25.26 47.47
N GLU A 384 -9.63 -24.70 48.02
CA GLU A 384 -10.33 -25.27 49.17
C GLU A 384 -10.93 -26.66 48.86
N ASN A 385 -11.54 -26.82 47.69
CA ASN A 385 -12.11 -28.09 47.25
C ASN A 385 -11.02 -29.15 47.05
N ASN A 386 -9.90 -28.81 46.42
CA ASN A 386 -8.77 -29.73 46.24
C ASN A 386 -8.09 -30.07 47.57
N GLU A 387 -7.98 -29.11 48.50
CA GLU A 387 -7.47 -29.36 49.86
C GLU A 387 -8.38 -30.33 50.64
N LYS A 388 -9.71 -30.13 50.60
CA LYS A 388 -10.68 -31.06 51.20
C LYS A 388 -10.64 -32.45 50.56
N LEU A 389 -10.53 -32.52 49.24
CA LEU A 389 -10.42 -33.79 48.52
C LEU A 389 -9.14 -34.53 48.94
N LYS A 390 -8.01 -33.82 49.03
CA LYS A 390 -6.74 -34.36 49.52
C LYS A 390 -6.87 -34.89 50.96
N GLU A 391 -7.46 -34.13 51.87
CA GLU A 391 -7.70 -34.57 53.26
C GLU A 391 -8.60 -35.81 53.34
N GLY A 392 -9.63 -35.88 52.49
CA GLY A 392 -10.51 -37.05 52.35
C GLY A 392 -9.77 -38.30 51.85
N ILE A 393 -8.88 -38.13 50.87
CA ILE A 393 -8.03 -39.22 50.36
C ILE A 393 -7.03 -39.69 51.44
N ILE A 394 -6.39 -38.75 52.16
CA ILE A 394 -5.48 -39.08 53.26
C ILE A 394 -6.20 -39.86 54.37
N SER A 395 -7.39 -39.43 54.77
CA SER A 395 -8.19 -40.11 55.79
C SER A 395 -8.57 -41.53 55.39
N GLN A 396 -8.85 -41.76 54.09
CA GLN A 396 -9.12 -43.09 53.56
C GLN A 396 -7.86 -43.96 53.50
N LEU A 397 -6.72 -43.39 53.13
CA LEU A 397 -5.44 -44.07 53.19
C LEU A 397 -5.12 -44.50 54.63
N ASP A 398 -5.29 -43.61 55.61
CA ASP A 398 -5.08 -43.93 57.03
C ASP A 398 -6.03 -45.03 57.53
N ALA A 399 -7.32 -44.96 57.16
CA ALA A 399 -8.28 -46.01 57.50
C ALA A 399 -7.89 -47.35 56.85
N MET A 400 -7.42 -47.35 55.61
CA MET A 400 -6.98 -48.55 54.88
C MET A 400 -5.71 -49.15 55.49
N ILE A 401 -4.73 -48.31 55.87
CA ILE A 401 -3.50 -48.75 56.54
C ILE A 401 -3.79 -49.38 57.90
N ASN A 402 -4.74 -48.81 58.65
CA ASN A 402 -5.12 -49.32 59.97
C ASN A 402 -6.00 -50.58 59.90
N ALA A 403 -6.80 -50.75 58.84
CA ALA A 403 -7.58 -51.96 58.60
C ALA A 403 -6.73 -53.17 58.17
N HIS A 404 -5.50 -52.93 57.67
CA HIS A 404 -4.59 -53.95 57.14
C HIS A 404 -3.20 -53.94 57.80
N PRO A 405 -3.11 -54.22 59.12
CA PRO A 405 -1.85 -54.20 59.86
C PRO A 405 -0.78 -55.16 59.30
N GLU A 406 -1.19 -56.24 58.64
CA GLU A 406 -0.33 -57.28 58.05
C GLU A 406 0.51 -56.81 56.85
N ILE A 407 0.07 -55.76 56.13
CA ILE A 407 0.74 -55.20 54.95
C ILE A 407 1.14 -53.72 55.15
N LYS A 408 0.95 -53.20 56.35
CA LYS A 408 1.23 -51.80 56.72
C LYS A 408 2.60 -51.29 56.29
N GLY A 409 3.65 -52.12 56.43
CA GLY A 409 5.01 -51.75 56.02
C GLY A 409 5.17 -51.53 54.51
N GLU A 410 4.50 -52.34 53.69
CA GLU A 410 4.49 -52.20 52.21
C GLU A 410 3.68 -50.96 51.80
N LEU A 411 2.53 -50.71 52.44
CA LEU A 411 1.69 -49.54 52.16
C LEU A 411 2.39 -48.21 52.50
N LEU A 412 3.08 -48.16 53.65
CA LEU A 412 3.89 -47.00 54.04
C LEU A 412 5.09 -46.79 53.10
N GLY A 413 5.65 -47.86 52.54
CA GLY A 413 6.69 -47.79 51.51
C GLY A 413 6.21 -47.04 50.26
N ILE A 414 5.02 -47.38 49.76
CA ILE A 414 4.42 -46.75 48.58
C ILE A 414 4.14 -45.26 48.83
N ILE A 415 3.56 -44.89 49.99
CA ILE A 415 3.29 -43.48 50.31
C ILE A 415 4.57 -42.65 50.34
N LYS A 416 5.67 -43.23 50.84
CA LYS A 416 6.97 -42.57 50.89
C LYS A 416 7.61 -42.38 49.51
N GLU A 417 7.29 -43.20 48.52
CA GLU A 417 7.73 -43.00 47.13
C GLU A 417 7.10 -41.74 46.52
N TYR A 418 5.83 -41.46 46.84
CA TYR A 418 5.10 -40.29 46.32
C TYR A 418 5.32 -39.00 47.14
N SER A 419 5.82 -39.10 48.38
CA SER A 419 6.11 -37.93 49.23
C SER A 419 7.49 -37.30 48.97
N ASN A 420 8.33 -37.90 48.12
CA ASN A 420 9.70 -37.46 47.79
C ASN A 420 9.84 -36.85 46.38
N VAL A 421 8.72 -36.59 45.71
CA VAL A 421 8.61 -35.87 44.43
C VAL A 421 7.90 -34.56 44.72
#